data_AF-A0A1V9ELA8-F1
#
_entry.id   AF-A0A1V9ELA8-F1
#
_cell.length_a   1.000
_cell.length_b   1.000
_cell.length_c   1.000
_cell.angle_alpha   90.00
_cell.angle_beta   90.00
_cell.angle_gamma   90.00
#
_symmetry.space_group_name_H-M   'P 1'
#
loop_
_entity.id
_entity.type
_entity.pdbx_description
1 polymer ?
#
loop_
_entity_poly.entity_id
_entity_poly.type
_entity_poly.pdbx_seq_one_letter_code
_entity_poly.pdbx_strand_id
1 'polypeptide(L)'
;MNTSEFDENVVYTLRIELLDGKSLLYAIDAENKQYLINNLRLNADGSYQEDKLSFLWFETTYNRQVVINVKSIVRVLFGVDPAVTDYRDNFQVGSNPLPQAIVYHTGNTPENNSQKTPLLYFSLNEGCLASFELELEGKQRLRQFINLIDENGEESFIPMVQIMVMEFDQQLFYGEEEEYEEEE
;
A
#
# COMPACT_ATOMS: atom_id res chain seq x y z
N MET A 1 12.54 -7.63 -26.28
CA MET A 1 13.07 -6.28 -26.58
C MET A 1 14.10 -6.01 -25.52
N ASN A 2 15.35 -5.66 -25.88
CA ASN A 2 16.40 -5.38 -24.90
C ASN A 2 16.06 -4.07 -24.17
N THR A 3 15.67 -4.16 -22.91
CA THR A 3 15.79 -3.06 -21.94
C THR A 3 17.25 -2.62 -21.92
N SER A 4 17.50 -1.33 -22.06
CA SER A 4 18.87 -0.83 -22.00
C SER A 4 19.40 -0.94 -20.58
N GLU A 5 20.70 -1.18 -20.37
CA GLU A 5 21.35 -1.18 -19.03
C GLU A 5 21.08 0.09 -18.21
N PHE A 6 20.59 1.16 -18.87
CA PHE A 6 20.13 2.38 -18.23
C PHE A 6 18.82 2.17 -17.44
N ASP A 7 17.88 1.35 -17.92
CA ASP A 7 16.59 1.13 -17.25
C ASP A 7 16.72 0.25 -16.00
N GLU A 8 17.74 -0.61 -15.93
CA GLU A 8 17.96 -1.51 -14.78
C GLU A 8 18.41 -0.77 -13.51
N ASN A 9 18.93 0.46 -13.64
CA ASN A 9 19.48 1.24 -12.52
C ASN A 9 18.73 2.56 -12.25
N VAL A 10 17.63 2.83 -12.96
CA VAL A 10 16.85 4.06 -12.78
C VAL A 10 15.73 3.82 -11.80
N VAL A 11 15.85 4.46 -10.64
CA VAL A 11 14.76 4.60 -9.67
C VAL A 11 13.90 5.80 -10.07
N TYR A 12 12.60 5.62 -10.05
CA TYR A 12 11.62 6.68 -10.29
C TYR A 12 10.96 7.09 -8.99
N THR A 13 10.63 8.37 -8.88
CA THR A 13 9.80 8.88 -7.79
C THR A 13 8.36 8.91 -8.23
N LEU A 14 7.55 8.05 -7.61
CA LEU A 14 6.11 8.08 -7.69
C LEU A 14 5.58 9.08 -6.67
N ARG A 15 4.99 10.17 -7.16
CA ARG A 15 4.30 11.17 -6.33
C ARG A 15 2.79 10.97 -6.43
N ILE A 16 2.14 10.80 -5.29
CA ILE A 16 0.69 10.65 -5.19
C ILE A 16 0.15 11.73 -4.28
N GLU A 17 -0.73 12.57 -4.79
CA GLU A 17 -1.39 13.61 -4.02
C GLU A 17 -2.77 13.15 -3.58
N LEU A 18 -3.07 13.33 -2.30
CA LEU A 18 -4.31 12.92 -1.67
C LEU A 18 -5.29 14.10 -1.53
N LEU A 19 -6.58 13.79 -1.43
CA LEU A 19 -7.65 14.78 -1.24
C LEU A 19 -7.52 15.61 0.03
N ASP A 20 -6.82 15.11 1.04
CA ASP A 20 -6.57 15.85 2.29
C ASP A 20 -5.31 16.73 2.24
N GLY A 21 -4.71 16.88 1.05
CA GLY A 21 -3.56 17.73 0.80
C GLY A 21 -2.20 17.08 1.04
N LYS A 22 -2.14 15.83 1.56
CA LYS A 22 -0.87 15.11 1.68
C LYS A 22 -0.30 14.73 0.32
N SER A 23 1.03 14.75 0.21
CA SER A 23 1.78 14.26 -0.96
C SER A 23 2.67 13.11 -0.52
N LEU A 24 2.37 11.92 -1.00
CA LEU A 24 3.17 10.71 -0.77
C LEU A 24 4.21 10.60 -1.88
N LEU A 25 5.41 10.15 -1.52
CA LEU A 25 6.56 10.00 -2.39
C LEU A 25 7.15 8.61 -2.17
N TYR A 26 7.13 7.80 -3.22
CA TYR A 26 7.65 6.43 -3.20
C TYR A 26 8.71 6.26 -4.26
N ALA A 27 9.77 5.53 -3.93
CA ALA A 27 10.77 5.10 -4.88
C ALA A 27 10.33 3.76 -5.50
N ILE A 28 10.16 3.73 -6.83
CA ILE A 28 9.76 2.55 -7.59
C ILE A 28 10.75 2.30 -8.73
N ASP A 29 10.92 1.03 -9.13
CA ASP A 29 11.74 0.68 -10.29
C ASP A 29 11.00 0.92 -11.62
N ALA A 30 11.69 0.67 -12.74
CA ALA A 30 11.15 0.84 -14.08
C ALA A 30 9.98 -0.11 -14.40
N GLU A 31 10.01 -1.33 -13.87
CA GLU A 31 8.98 -2.35 -14.10
C GLU A 31 7.68 -1.96 -13.40
N ASN A 32 7.75 -1.66 -12.10
CA ASN A 32 6.65 -1.16 -11.29
C ASN A 32 6.05 0.11 -11.89
N LYS A 33 6.88 1.04 -12.39
CA LYS A 33 6.40 2.24 -13.10
C LYS A 33 5.57 1.86 -14.32
N GLN A 34 6.09 0.98 -15.18
CA GLN A 34 5.40 0.62 -16.42
C GLN A 34 4.10 -0.15 -16.14
N TYR A 35 4.11 -1.04 -15.15
CA TYR A 35 2.93 -1.74 -14.63
C TYR A 35 1.85 -0.74 -14.18
N LEU A 36 2.22 0.22 -13.33
CA LEU A 36 1.29 1.24 -12.82
C LEU A 36 0.70 2.11 -13.94
N ILE A 37 1.52 2.54 -14.90
CA ILE A 37 1.03 3.33 -16.06
C ILE A 37 0.00 2.54 -16.86
N ASN A 38 0.26 1.25 -17.11
CA ASN A 38 -0.66 0.40 -17.86
C ASN A 38 -1.99 0.21 -17.10
N ASN A 39 -1.92 -0.09 -15.80
CA ASN A 39 -3.10 -0.21 -14.94
C ASN A 39 -3.91 1.09 -14.88
N LEU A 40 -3.26 2.23 -14.71
CA LEU A 40 -3.93 3.52 -14.66
C LEU A 40 -4.61 3.86 -15.99
N ARG A 41 -4.00 3.53 -17.14
CA ARG A 41 -4.61 3.73 -18.46
C ARG A 41 -5.84 2.84 -18.67
N LEU A 42 -5.75 1.56 -18.31
CA LEU A 42 -6.88 0.63 -18.40
C LEU A 42 -8.09 1.10 -17.57
N ASN A 43 -7.83 1.67 -16.40
CA ASN A 43 -8.87 2.21 -15.53
C ASN A 43 -9.36 3.61 -15.94
N ALA A 44 -8.55 4.40 -16.68
CA ALA A 44 -8.96 5.71 -17.19
C ALA A 44 -9.98 5.60 -18.34
N ASP A 45 -9.91 4.51 -19.12
CA ASP A 45 -10.77 4.28 -20.29
C ASP A 45 -12.12 3.59 -19.95
N GLY A 46 -12.36 3.23 -18.67
CA GLY A 46 -13.49 2.38 -18.25
C GLY A 46 -14.35 2.96 -17.13
N SER A 47 -15.61 2.50 -17.06
CA SER A 47 -16.70 3.01 -16.20
C SER A 47 -16.34 3.06 -14.70
N TYR A 48 -15.93 4.22 -14.21
CA TYR A 48 -15.85 4.49 -12.78
C TYR A 48 -17.23 4.27 -12.15
N GLN A 49 -17.35 3.22 -11.33
CA GLN A 49 -18.55 2.96 -10.55
C GLN A 49 -18.41 3.65 -9.20
N GLU A 50 -19.17 4.73 -9.03
CA GLU A 50 -19.07 5.63 -7.88
C GLU A 50 -19.25 4.90 -6.53
N ASP A 51 -19.95 3.76 -6.50
CA ASP A 51 -20.22 2.99 -5.29
C ASP A 51 -19.22 1.88 -4.99
N LYS A 52 -18.30 1.56 -5.91
CA LYS A 52 -17.34 0.48 -5.70
C LYS A 52 -16.08 1.02 -5.02
N LEU A 53 -15.65 0.37 -3.94
CA LEU A 53 -14.31 0.57 -3.40
C LEU A 53 -13.28 0.14 -4.46
N SER A 54 -12.21 0.91 -4.61
CA SER A 54 -11.15 0.64 -5.58
C SER A 54 -9.83 1.10 -5.00
N PHE A 55 -8.81 0.25 -5.12
CA PHE A 55 -7.48 0.49 -4.59
C PHE A 55 -6.44 0.39 -5.70
N LEU A 56 -5.47 1.29 -5.65
CA LEU A 56 -4.22 1.20 -6.36
C LEU A 56 -3.24 0.42 -5.48
N TRP A 57 -2.56 -0.58 -6.04
CA TRP A 57 -1.56 -1.37 -5.35
C TRP A 57 -0.25 -1.38 -6.13
N PHE A 58 0.87 -1.32 -5.41
CA PHE A 58 2.22 -1.46 -5.96
C PHE A 58 3.24 -1.77 -4.86
N GLU A 59 4.40 -2.25 -5.29
CA GLU A 59 5.57 -2.43 -4.43
C GLU A 59 6.56 -1.27 -4.60
N THR A 60 7.25 -0.96 -3.52
CA THR A 60 8.34 0.02 -3.50
C THR A 60 9.68 -0.68 -3.56
N THR A 61 10.72 0.06 -3.99
CA THR A 61 12.12 -0.41 -3.98
C THR A 61 12.67 -0.78 -2.60
N TYR A 62 11.93 -0.49 -1.52
CA TYR A 62 12.30 -0.83 -0.14
C TYR A 62 11.48 -2.01 0.42
N ASN A 63 10.97 -2.89 -0.44
CA ASN A 63 10.18 -4.07 -0.07
C ASN A 63 8.96 -3.72 0.80
N ARG A 64 8.36 -2.56 0.55
CA ARG A 64 7.08 -2.18 1.15
C ARG A 64 6.00 -2.22 0.11
N GLN A 65 4.88 -2.82 0.46
CA GLN A 65 3.67 -2.81 -0.34
C GLN A 65 2.80 -1.64 0.04
N VAL A 66 2.24 -0.97 -0.96
CA VAL A 66 1.43 0.23 -0.79
C VAL A 66 0.08 0.02 -1.43
N VAL A 67 -0.97 0.32 -0.67
CA VAL A 67 -2.36 0.21 -1.08
C VAL A 67 -3.02 1.57 -0.88
N ILE A 68 -3.55 2.17 -1.94
CA ILE A 68 -4.14 3.51 -1.86
C ILE A 68 -5.56 3.47 -2.40
N ASN A 69 -6.50 3.96 -1.62
CA ASN A 69 -7.88 4.12 -2.08
C ASN A 69 -7.92 5.14 -3.22
N VAL A 70 -8.33 4.71 -4.41
CA VAL A 70 -8.35 5.55 -5.62
C VAL A 70 -9.21 6.79 -5.41
N LYS A 71 -10.29 6.69 -4.63
CA LYS A 71 -11.15 7.85 -4.30
C LYS A 71 -10.44 8.92 -3.49
N SER A 72 -9.34 8.58 -2.81
CA SER A 72 -8.54 9.51 -2.03
C SER A 72 -7.48 10.22 -2.87
N ILE A 73 -7.26 9.83 -4.12
CA ILE A 73 -6.20 10.36 -4.99
C ILE A 73 -6.71 11.57 -5.78
N VAL A 74 -5.96 12.67 -5.72
CA VAL A 74 -6.11 13.84 -6.60
C VAL A 74 -5.37 13.64 -7.90
N ARG A 75 -4.10 13.22 -7.83
CA ARG A 75 -3.26 12.95 -9.00
C ARG A 75 -2.10 12.02 -8.69
N VAL A 76 -1.63 11.34 -9.73
CA VAL A 76 -0.42 10.50 -9.73
C VAL A 76 0.58 11.08 -10.73
N LEU A 77 1.84 11.22 -10.33
CA LEU A 77 2.92 11.76 -11.14
C LEU A 77 4.16 10.86 -11.04
N PHE A 78 4.86 10.67 -12.15
CA PHE A 78 6.11 9.93 -12.21
C PHE A 78 7.25 10.90 -12.50
N GLY A 79 8.15 11.07 -11.53
CA GLY A 79 9.38 11.84 -11.64
C GLY A 79 10.59 10.92 -11.84
N VAL A 80 11.66 11.47 -12.42
CA VAL A 80 12.98 10.84 -12.41
C VAL A 80 13.78 11.52 -11.32
N ASP A 81 14.16 10.80 -10.28
CA ASP A 81 15.08 11.31 -9.28
C ASP A 81 16.39 10.52 -9.35
N PRO A 82 17.55 11.19 -9.23
CA PRO A 82 18.82 10.48 -9.11
C PRO A 82 18.82 9.64 -7.83
N ALA A 83 19.33 8.40 -7.93
CA ALA A 83 19.52 7.40 -6.87
C ALA A 83 19.05 7.82 -5.47
N VAL A 84 17.75 7.69 -5.20
CA VAL A 84 17.22 7.78 -3.84
C VAL A 84 17.72 6.54 -3.10
N THR A 85 18.54 6.75 -2.08
CA THR A 85 19.25 5.66 -1.37
C THR A 85 18.56 5.26 -0.07
N ASP A 86 17.67 6.10 0.47
CA ASP A 86 16.98 5.85 1.74
C ASP A 86 15.46 5.87 1.60
N TYR A 87 14.81 5.01 2.40
CA TYR A 87 13.37 5.00 2.58
C TYR A 87 12.89 6.37 3.10
N ARG A 88 11.78 6.85 2.53
CA ARG A 88 11.14 8.09 2.96
C ARG A 88 9.84 7.78 3.68
N ASP A 89 9.80 8.11 4.96
CA ASP A 89 8.58 8.07 5.76
C ASP A 89 7.60 9.15 5.30
N ASN A 90 6.52 8.71 4.64
CA ASN A 90 5.45 9.58 4.14
C ASN A 90 4.51 10.09 5.23
N PHE A 91 4.55 9.50 6.41
CA PHE A 91 3.61 9.76 7.50
C PHE A 91 4.26 10.42 8.71
N GLN A 92 5.58 10.66 8.68
CA GLN A 92 6.35 11.30 9.75
C GLN A 92 6.20 10.58 11.09
N VAL A 93 6.14 9.25 11.03
CA VAL A 93 6.07 8.37 12.19
C VAL A 93 7.33 8.50 13.05
N GLY A 94 8.49 8.72 12.43
CA GLY A 94 9.75 8.99 13.16
C GLY A 94 10.23 7.80 14.02
N SER A 95 9.75 6.59 13.75
CA SER A 95 10.05 5.39 14.52
C SER A 95 11.26 4.62 13.95
N ASN A 96 12.06 4.07 14.87
CA ASN A 96 13.10 3.09 14.57
C ASN A 96 13.02 1.98 15.65
N PRO A 97 12.59 0.76 15.32
CA PRO A 97 12.35 0.23 13.97
C PRO A 97 11.11 0.84 13.26
N LEU A 98 11.08 0.72 11.93
CA LEU A 98 9.91 1.09 11.13
C LEU A 98 8.73 0.16 11.46
N PRO A 99 7.48 0.66 11.46
CA PRO A 99 6.31 -0.19 11.68
C PRO A 99 6.17 -1.22 10.56
N GLN A 100 5.71 -2.43 10.89
CA GLN A 100 5.35 -3.44 9.91
C GLN A 100 4.14 -3.00 9.09
N ALA A 101 3.17 -2.31 9.70
CA ALA A 101 2.02 -1.73 9.01
C ALA A 101 1.76 -0.28 9.43
N ILE A 102 1.38 0.54 8.46
CA ILE A 102 0.94 1.92 8.63
C ILE A 102 -0.40 2.06 7.93
N VAL A 103 -1.45 2.45 8.66
CA VAL A 103 -2.78 2.69 8.09
C VAL A 103 -3.15 4.15 8.27
N TYR A 104 -3.20 4.88 7.16
CA TYR A 104 -3.63 6.27 7.11
C TYR A 104 -5.11 6.35 6.73
N HIS A 105 -5.91 7.01 7.58
CA HIS A 105 -7.36 6.99 7.47
C HIS A 105 -8.01 8.38 7.60
N THR A 106 -9.28 8.47 7.20
CA THR A 106 -10.11 9.67 7.32
C THR A 106 -10.83 9.77 8.67
N GLY A 107 -10.93 8.68 9.43
CA GLY A 107 -11.61 8.66 10.72
C GLY A 107 -10.97 9.62 11.74
N ASN A 108 -11.80 10.30 12.53
CA ASN A 108 -11.34 11.08 13.67
C ASN A 108 -11.28 10.15 14.89
N THR A 109 -10.09 9.98 15.47
CA THR A 109 -9.95 9.36 16.79
C THR A 109 -9.97 10.46 17.87
N PRO A 110 -10.40 10.16 19.11
CA PRO A 110 -10.41 11.13 20.22
C PRO A 110 -9.05 11.78 20.49
N GLU A 111 -7.96 11.12 20.09
CA GLU A 111 -6.58 11.54 20.24
C GLU A 111 -6.09 12.47 19.11
N ASN A 112 -6.86 12.61 18.02
CA ASN A 112 -6.46 13.24 16.74
C ASN A 112 -7.15 14.59 16.46
N ASN A 113 -7.41 15.43 17.47
CA ASN A 113 -8.17 16.67 17.26
C ASN A 113 -7.49 17.75 16.38
N SER A 114 -6.26 17.54 15.87
CA SER A 114 -5.58 18.52 15.00
C SER A 114 -4.66 17.95 13.91
N GLN A 115 -4.23 16.70 13.99
CA GLN A 115 -3.43 16.03 12.95
C GLN A 115 -3.95 14.61 12.80
N LYS A 116 -4.20 14.15 11.57
CA LYS A 116 -4.50 12.73 11.32
C LYS A 116 -3.21 11.93 11.55
N THR A 117 -3.09 11.35 12.74
CA THR A 117 -2.04 10.37 13.05
C THR A 117 -2.42 9.02 12.44
N PRO A 118 -1.53 8.38 11.67
CA PRO A 118 -1.78 7.02 11.17
C PRO A 118 -1.86 6.01 12.32
N LEU A 119 -2.55 4.89 12.08
CA LEU A 119 -2.45 3.71 12.94
C LEU A 119 -1.16 2.96 12.60
N LEU A 120 -0.46 2.50 13.62
CA LEU A 120 0.86 1.87 13.49
C LEU A 120 0.79 0.48 14.12
N TYR A 121 1.31 -0.50 13.41
CA TYR A 121 1.47 -1.85 13.94
C TYR A 121 2.92 -2.29 13.77
N PHE A 122 3.51 -2.74 14.87
CA PHE A 122 4.92 -3.14 14.94
C PHE A 122 5.10 -4.66 15.01
N SER A 123 4.04 -5.38 15.32
CA SER A 123 4.06 -6.82 15.55
C SER A 123 2.70 -7.40 15.17
N LEU A 124 2.51 -7.59 13.86
CA LEU A 124 1.41 -8.31 13.26
C LEU A 124 1.85 -9.74 12.99
N ASN A 125 0.92 -10.67 13.14
CA ASN A 125 1.16 -12.05 12.75
C ASN A 125 1.26 -12.15 11.22
N GLU A 126 2.05 -13.11 10.76
CA GLU A 126 2.17 -13.46 9.35
C GLU A 126 0.81 -13.86 8.77
N GLY A 127 0.56 -13.53 7.50
CA GLY A 127 -0.70 -13.84 6.83
C GLY A 127 -1.91 -12.98 7.25
N CYS A 128 -1.77 -12.06 8.21
CA CYS A 128 -2.83 -11.10 8.57
C CYS A 128 -3.36 -10.33 7.35
N LEU A 129 -2.52 -10.12 6.33
CA LEU A 129 -2.86 -9.41 5.10
C LEU A 129 -2.98 -10.30 3.86
N ALA A 130 -2.65 -11.60 3.92
CA ALA A 130 -2.74 -12.53 2.79
C ALA A 130 -4.14 -12.53 2.14
N SER A 131 -5.18 -12.46 2.98
CA SER A 131 -6.56 -12.43 2.50
C SER A 131 -6.95 -11.12 1.80
N PHE A 132 -6.16 -10.06 1.99
CA PHE A 132 -6.33 -8.78 1.29
C PHE A 132 -5.82 -8.84 -0.16
N GLU A 133 -4.71 -9.55 -0.41
CA GLU A 133 -4.14 -9.72 -1.76
C GLU A 133 -5.09 -10.46 -2.71
N LEU A 134 -5.67 -11.58 -2.26
CA LEU A 134 -6.68 -12.33 -3.03
C LEU A 134 -7.91 -11.48 -3.42
N GLU A 135 -8.22 -10.44 -2.65
CA GLU A 135 -9.31 -9.49 -2.93
C GLU A 135 -8.88 -8.39 -3.91
N LEU A 136 -7.62 -7.94 -3.84
CA LEU A 136 -7.03 -7.01 -4.80
C LEU A 136 -6.92 -7.62 -6.21
N GLU A 137 -6.73 -8.94 -6.31
CA GLU A 137 -6.68 -9.67 -7.59
C GLU A 137 -8.05 -9.84 -8.29
N GLY A 138 -9.07 -9.10 -7.84
CA GLY A 138 -10.27 -8.82 -8.64
C GLY A 138 -11.35 -9.91 -8.63
N LYS A 139 -11.34 -10.86 -7.68
CA LYS A 139 -12.30 -11.98 -7.65
C LYS A 139 -13.31 -12.01 -6.50
N GLN A 140 -13.27 -11.11 -5.51
CA GLN A 140 -14.23 -11.13 -4.40
C GLN A 140 -14.85 -9.77 -4.03
N ARG A 141 -15.97 -9.82 -3.30
CA ARG A 141 -16.62 -8.64 -2.71
C ARG A 141 -15.67 -8.03 -1.68
N LEU A 142 -15.22 -6.80 -1.92
CA LEU A 142 -14.41 -6.04 -0.97
C LEU A 142 -15.07 -6.04 0.40
N ARG A 143 -14.33 -6.44 1.44
CA ARG A 143 -14.81 -6.40 2.82
C ARG A 143 -15.22 -4.98 3.19
N GLN A 144 -16.15 -4.88 4.14
CA GLN A 144 -16.50 -3.58 4.72
C GLN A 144 -15.43 -3.09 5.71
N PHE A 145 -14.66 -4.03 6.29
CA PHE A 145 -13.63 -3.79 7.29
C PHE A 145 -12.39 -4.62 6.98
N ILE A 146 -11.22 -4.09 7.27
CA ILE A 146 -10.00 -4.87 7.48
C ILE A 146 -9.91 -5.23 8.97
N ASN A 147 -9.54 -6.46 9.28
CA ASN A 147 -9.24 -6.90 10.64
C ASN A 147 -7.72 -7.09 10.74
N LEU A 148 -7.08 -6.42 11.70
CA LEU A 148 -5.67 -6.57 12.02
C LEU A 148 -5.56 -7.02 13.47
N ILE A 149 -4.83 -8.12 13.70
CA ILE A 149 -4.63 -8.69 15.04
C ILE A 149 -3.18 -8.44 15.43
N ASP A 150 -2.97 -7.76 16.54
CA ASP A 150 -1.62 -7.48 17.06
C ASP A 150 -1.04 -8.65 17.89
N GLU A 151 0.21 -8.51 18.32
CA GLU A 151 0.92 -9.52 19.12
C GLU A 151 0.27 -9.82 20.48
N ASN A 152 -0.55 -8.92 21.01
CA ASN A 152 -1.29 -9.12 22.25
C ASN A 152 -2.62 -9.87 22.01
N GLY A 153 -2.95 -10.13 20.74
CA GLY A 153 -4.19 -10.77 20.32
C GLY A 153 -5.37 -9.82 20.27
N GLU A 154 -5.16 -8.50 20.32
CA GLU A 154 -6.26 -7.54 20.21
C GLU A 154 -6.69 -7.41 18.74
N GLU A 155 -8.00 -7.55 18.50
CA GLU A 155 -8.58 -7.39 17.16
C GLU A 155 -8.89 -5.92 16.86
N SER A 156 -8.38 -5.43 15.74
CA SER A 156 -8.59 -4.08 15.25
C SER A 156 -9.34 -4.08 13.93
N PHE A 157 -10.61 -3.66 13.97
CA PHE A 157 -11.48 -3.58 12.80
C PHE A 157 -11.55 -2.16 12.24
N ILE A 158 -11.00 -1.94 11.05
CA ILE A 158 -10.98 -0.61 10.41
C ILE A 158 -11.90 -0.61 9.19
N PRO A 159 -12.90 0.29 9.09
CA PRO A 159 -13.75 0.37 7.92
C PRO A 159 -12.93 0.69 6.66
N MET A 160 -13.02 -0.12 5.62
CA MET A 160 -12.25 0.07 4.38
C MET A 160 -12.57 1.40 3.69
N VAL A 161 -13.78 1.92 3.87
CA VAL A 161 -14.20 3.24 3.37
C VAL A 161 -13.47 4.41 4.04
N GLN A 162 -12.89 4.19 5.22
CA GLN A 162 -12.10 5.20 5.93
C GLN A 162 -10.62 5.14 5.59
N ILE A 163 -10.15 4.05 4.99
CA ILE A 163 -8.74 3.86 4.64
C ILE A 163 -8.41 4.69 3.41
N MET A 164 -7.42 5.57 3.56
CA MET A 164 -6.85 6.34 2.45
C MET A 164 -5.64 5.63 1.87
N VAL A 165 -4.73 5.20 2.75
CA VAL A 165 -3.48 4.53 2.39
C VAL A 165 -3.19 3.46 3.42
N MET A 166 -2.67 2.33 2.97
CA MET A 166 -1.98 1.38 3.82
C MET A 166 -0.61 1.11 3.25
N GLU A 167 0.37 0.99 4.13
CA GLU A 167 1.74 0.69 3.77
C GLU A 167 2.30 -0.38 4.70
N PHE A 168 2.78 -1.47 4.11
CA PHE A 168 3.09 -2.70 4.82
C PHE A 168 4.47 -3.22 4.43
N ASP A 169 5.11 -3.94 5.34
CA ASP A 169 6.22 -4.83 5.01
C ASP A 169 5.71 -5.95 4.10
N GLN A 170 6.46 -6.28 3.04
CA GLN A 170 6.12 -7.33 2.07
C GLN A 170 5.93 -8.70 2.74
N GLN A 171 6.59 -8.94 3.87
CA GLN A 171 6.51 -10.21 4.61
C GLN A 171 5.12 -10.48 5.23
N LEU A 172 4.20 -9.52 5.27
CA LEU A 172 2.87 -9.71 5.88
C LEU A 172 1.84 -10.40 4.97
N PHE A 173 2.15 -10.56 3.68
CA PHE A 173 1.23 -11.12 2.67
C PHE A 173 1.46 -12.59 2.39
N TYR A 174 2.72 -13.01 2.37
CA TYR A 174 3.09 -14.40 2.17
C TYR A 174 3.09 -15.06 3.54
N GLY A 175 2.16 -15.97 3.78
CA GLY A 175 2.35 -16.98 4.82
C GLY A 175 3.34 -18.01 4.31
N GLU A 176 4.18 -18.58 5.17
CA GLU A 176 4.84 -19.85 4.90
C GLU A 176 3.75 -20.81 4.37
N GLU A 177 3.85 -21.18 3.08
CA GLU A 177 3.08 -22.32 2.58
C GLU A 177 3.50 -23.50 3.44
N GLU A 178 2.61 -23.98 4.32
CA GLU A 178 2.79 -25.30 4.92
C GLU A 178 2.90 -26.28 3.74
N GLU A 179 4.12 -26.69 3.41
CA GLU A 179 4.36 -27.85 2.56
C GLU A 179 3.63 -29.01 3.22
N TYR A 180 2.43 -29.33 2.73
CA TYR A 180 1.78 -30.58 3.08
C TYR A 180 2.68 -31.68 2.54
N GLU A 181 3.55 -32.23 3.41
CA GLU A 181 4.19 -33.51 3.16
C GLU A 181 3.05 -34.52 2.93
N GLU A 182 2.86 -34.94 1.68
CA GLU A 182 2.03 -36.10 1.37
C GLU A 182 2.68 -37.30 2.07
N GLU A 183 2.11 -37.71 3.21
CA GLU A 183 2.43 -39.00 3.81
C GLU A 183 2.05 -40.12 2.82
N GLU A 184 3.06 -40.74 2.21
CA GLU A 184 2.95 -41.96 1.38
C GLU A 184 2.43 -43.18 2.15
#